data_AF-A0A3C0GQQ0-F1
#
_entry.id   AF-A0A3C0GQQ0-F1
#
_cell.length_a   1.000
_cell.length_b   1.000
_cell.length_c   1.000
_cell.angle_alpha   90.00
_cell.angle_beta   90.00
_cell.angle_gamma   90.00
#
_symmetry.space_group_name_H-M   'P 1'
#
loop_
_entity.id
_entity.type
_entity.pdbx_description
1 polymer ?
#
loop_
_entity_poly.entity_id
_entity_poly.type
_entity_poly.pdbx_seq_one_letter_code
_entity_poly.pdbx_strand_id
1 'polypeptide(L)'
;MSEDRQGRSTDTGKILYCSFCGKSQHEVRKLIAGPSVFICDECVELCNDIIREELEEKAQSARSSLPKPREILEVLDQYVIGQNRAKRTLAVAVYNHYKRIESRQKN
;
A
#
# COMPACT_ATOMS: atom_id res chain seq x y z
N MET A 1 -23.64 -2.84 62.96
CA MET A 1 -22.57 -3.40 62.12
C MET A 1 -23.28 -4.07 60.95
N SER A 2 -23.90 -3.35 60.02
CA SER A 2 -23.35 -2.38 59.06
C SER A 2 -22.37 -3.06 58.11
N GLU A 3 -22.86 -3.39 56.90
CA GLU A 3 -22.16 -3.50 55.60
C GLU A 3 -23.16 -4.12 54.60
N ASP A 4 -24.03 -3.34 53.97
CA ASP A 4 -23.85 -2.54 52.75
C ASP A 4 -24.04 -3.31 51.42
N ARG A 5 -25.27 -3.13 50.90
CA ARG A 5 -25.63 -2.85 49.49
C ARG A 5 -25.16 -3.85 48.42
N GLN A 6 -26.05 -4.82 48.13
CA GLN A 6 -26.14 -5.44 46.80
C GLN A 6 -26.45 -4.36 45.74
N GLY A 7 -25.40 -3.81 45.13
CA GLY A 7 -25.46 -2.99 43.93
C GLY A 7 -25.75 -3.85 42.70
N ARG A 8 -27.03 -3.95 42.39
CA ARG A 8 -27.60 -4.44 41.13
C ARG A 8 -26.98 -3.68 39.93
N SER A 9 -26.25 -4.37 39.07
CA SER A 9 -26.00 -3.92 37.69
C SER A 9 -26.07 -5.10 36.74
N THR A 10 -27.29 -5.36 36.29
CA THR A 10 -27.56 -6.11 35.08
C THR A 10 -27.14 -5.25 33.88
N ASP A 11 -25.90 -5.40 33.41
CA ASP A 11 -25.54 -5.05 32.04
C ASP A 11 -25.36 -6.35 31.27
N THR A 12 -26.47 -6.91 30.77
CA THR A 12 -26.42 -7.87 29.67
C THR A 12 -26.11 -7.11 28.38
N GLY A 13 -24.97 -6.42 28.36
CA GLY A 13 -24.39 -5.83 27.17
C GLY A 13 -23.92 -6.98 26.28
N LYS A 14 -24.55 -7.15 25.11
CA LYS A 14 -24.13 -8.19 24.16
C LYS A 14 -22.64 -8.00 23.87
N ILE A 15 -21.83 -9.00 24.19
CA ILE A 15 -20.40 -9.02 23.83
C ILE A 15 -20.34 -8.85 22.31
N LEU A 16 -19.67 -7.79 21.88
CA LEU A 16 -19.50 -7.48 20.47
C LEU A 16 -18.27 -8.21 19.93
N TYR A 17 -18.36 -8.66 18.69
CA TYR A 17 -17.31 -9.42 18.01
C TYR A 17 -16.90 -8.70 16.73
N CYS A 18 -15.59 -8.68 16.46
CA CYS A 18 -15.07 -8.20 15.19
C CYS A 18 -15.57 -9.10 14.05
N SER A 19 -16.15 -8.50 13.02
CA SER A 19 -16.69 -9.22 11.85
C SER A 19 -15.61 -9.81 10.95
N PHE A 20 -14.34 -9.43 11.13
CA PHE A 20 -13.20 -9.86 10.31
C PHE A 20 -12.41 -11.00 10.96
N CYS A 21 -12.04 -10.87 12.24
CA CYS A 21 -11.23 -11.87 12.95
C CYS A 21 -12.01 -12.69 13.99
N GLY A 22 -13.26 -12.32 14.30
CA GLY A 22 -14.10 -13.02 15.28
C GLY A 22 -13.74 -12.77 16.75
N LYS A 23 -12.71 -11.97 17.05
CA LYS A 23 -12.32 -11.62 18.42
C LYS A 23 -13.40 -10.79 19.12
N SER A 24 -13.60 -11.07 20.42
CA SER A 24 -14.50 -10.31 21.27
C SER A 24 -13.93 -8.93 21.64
N GLN A 25 -14.80 -8.02 22.08
CA GLN A 25 -14.43 -6.68 22.55
C GLN A 25 -13.36 -6.70 23.68
N HIS A 26 -13.29 -7.78 24.45
CA HIS A 26 -12.31 -7.92 25.55
C HIS A 26 -10.93 -8.39 25.08
N GLU A 27 -10.84 -8.99 23.89
CA GLU A 27 -9.60 -9.53 23.32
C GLU A 27 -8.84 -8.51 22.49
N VAL A 28 -9.44 -7.36 22.19
CA VAL A 28 -8.86 -6.31 21.34
C VAL A 28 -8.76 -4.99 22.10
N ARG A 29 -7.75 -4.19 21.79
CA ARG A 29 -7.54 -2.91 22.49
C ARG A 29 -8.61 -1.89 22.11
N LYS A 30 -9.06 -1.90 20.85
CA LYS A 30 -10.16 -1.05 20.38
C LYS A 30 -11.06 -1.83 19.43
N LEU A 31 -12.37 -1.68 19.60
CA LEU A 31 -13.39 -2.17 18.69
C LEU A 31 -14.23 -1.00 18.20
N ILE A 32 -14.29 -0.81 16.88
CA ILE A 32 -15.02 0.27 16.22
C ILE A 32 -16.37 -0.29 15.77
N ALA A 33 -17.45 0.36 16.21
CA ALA A 33 -18.82 -0.05 15.91
C ALA A 33 -19.41 0.79 14.76
N GLY A 34 -19.83 0.11 13.69
CA GLY A 34 -20.69 0.66 12.65
C GLY A 34 -22.16 0.21 12.82
N PRO A 35 -23.08 0.66 11.94
CA PRO A 35 -24.51 0.33 12.04
C PRO A 35 -24.83 -1.17 12.03
N SER A 36 -24.03 -1.97 11.30
CA SER A 36 -24.24 -3.42 11.14
C SER A 36 -22.94 -4.24 11.14
N VAL A 37 -21.79 -3.61 11.40
CA VAL A 37 -20.46 -4.25 11.29
C VAL A 37 -19.53 -3.71 12.37
N PHE A 38 -18.63 -4.56 12.87
CA PHE A 38 -17.64 -4.19 13.87
C PHE A 38 -16.25 -4.57 13.38
N ILE A 39 -15.26 -3.70 13.60
CA ILE A 39 -13.87 -3.95 13.21
C ILE A 39 -12.93 -3.58 14.35
N CYS A 40 -11.93 -4.42 14.64
CA CYS A 40 -10.91 -4.13 15.66
C CYS A 40 -9.71 -3.37 15.08
N ASP A 41 -8.88 -2.80 15.96
CA ASP A 41 -7.67 -2.08 15.57
C ASP A 41 -6.67 -2.95 14.80
N GLU A 42 -6.48 -4.21 15.19
CA GLU A 42 -5.60 -5.13 14.47
C GLU A 42 -6.05 -5.38 13.02
N CYS A 43 -7.36 -5.55 12.79
CA CYS A 43 -7.88 -5.73 11.43
C CYS A 43 -7.76 -4.45 10.61
N VAL A 44 -7.92 -3.27 11.22
CA VAL A 44 -7.69 -1.99 10.54
C VAL A 44 -6.22 -1.86 10.13
N GLU A 45 -5.29 -2.23 10.99
CA GLU A 45 -3.85 -2.22 10.69
C GLU A 45 -3.53 -3.16 9.53
N LEU A 46 -4.00 -4.42 9.60
CA LEU A 46 -3.80 -5.38 8.53
C LEU A 46 -4.40 -4.91 7.20
N CYS A 47 -5.62 -4.37 7.21
CA CYS A 47 -6.24 -3.83 6.00
C CYS A 47 -5.44 -2.64 5.44
N ASN A 48 -4.92 -1.76 6.29
CA ASN A 48 -4.08 -0.64 5.84
C ASN A 48 -2.76 -1.11 5.24
N ASP A 49 -2.18 -2.21 5.75
CA ASP A 49 -0.94 -2.77 5.21
C ASP A 49 -1.17 -3.38 3.82
N ILE A 50 -2.24 -4.15 3.66
CA ILE A 50 -2.65 -4.70 2.35
C ILE A 50 -2.89 -3.58 1.33
N ILE A 51 -3.60 -2.51 1.71
CA ILE A 51 -3.87 -1.36 0.84
C ILE A 51 -2.56 -0.64 0.47
N ARG A 52 -1.64 -0.48 1.43
CA ARG A 52 -0.34 0.17 1.18
C ARG A 52 0.51 -0.65 0.22
N GLU A 53 0.58 -1.96 0.39
CA GLU A 53 1.29 -2.87 -0.52
C GLU A 53 0.75 -2.74 -1.95
N GLU A 54 -0.57 -2.75 -2.14
CA GLU A 54 -1.17 -2.60 -3.48
C GLU A 54 -0.85 -1.23 -4.12
N LEU A 55 -0.81 -0.15 -3.31
CA LEU A 55 -0.43 1.18 -3.78
C LEU A 55 1.05 1.25 -4.15
N GLU A 56 1.92 0.58 -3.38
CA GLU A 56 3.34 0.49 -3.67
C GLU A 56 3.62 -0.34 -4.92
N GLU A 57 2.94 -1.46 -5.12
CA GLU A 57 3.00 -2.25 -6.35
C GLU A 57 2.55 -1.43 -7.58
N LYS A 58 1.45 -0.67 -7.46
CA LYS A 58 1.00 0.25 -8.52
C LYS A 58 2.02 1.35 -8.78
N ALA A 59 2.58 1.97 -7.74
CA ALA A 59 3.63 2.98 -7.88
C ALA A 59 4.91 2.42 -8.49
N GLN A 60 5.30 1.19 -8.13
CA GLN A 60 6.41 0.46 -8.75
C GLN A 60 6.11 0.14 -10.21
N SER A 61 4.88 -0.26 -10.55
CA SER A 61 4.48 -0.49 -11.94
C SER A 61 4.60 0.79 -12.78
N ALA A 62 4.22 1.94 -12.22
CA ALA A 62 4.33 3.24 -12.86
C ALA A 62 5.79 3.73 -12.96
N ARG A 63 6.64 3.42 -11.97
CA ARG A 63 8.09 3.65 -12.02
C ARG A 63 8.83 2.70 -12.98
N SER A 64 8.27 1.53 -13.24
CA SER A 64 8.93 0.46 -14.01
C SER A 64 8.84 0.59 -15.53
N SER A 65 8.14 1.61 -16.04
CA SER A 65 8.14 1.84 -17.49
C SER A 65 9.30 2.75 -17.87
N LEU A 66 10.49 2.14 -18.05
CA LEU A 66 11.61 2.83 -18.69
C LEU A 66 11.16 3.39 -20.06
N PRO A 67 11.44 4.67 -20.35
CA PRO A 67 11.05 5.27 -21.62
C PRO A 67 11.69 4.52 -22.78
N LYS A 68 10.91 4.24 -23.82
CA LYS A 68 11.39 3.53 -25.01
C LYS A 68 12.51 4.34 -25.67
N PRO A 69 13.46 3.70 -26.38
CA PRO A 69 14.51 4.41 -27.11
C PRO A 69 14.01 5.50 -28.07
N ARG A 70 12.78 5.38 -28.59
CA ARG A 70 12.14 6.42 -29.42
C ARG A 70 11.79 7.67 -28.62
N GLU A 71 11.21 7.51 -27.44
CA GLU A 71 10.84 8.62 -26.54
C GLU A 71 12.10 9.35 -26.07
N ILE A 72 13.18 8.61 -25.74
CA ILE A 72 14.48 9.21 -25.40
C ILE A 72 15.05 10.01 -26.59
N LEU A 73 14.92 9.49 -27.81
CA LEU A 73 15.37 10.18 -29.03
C LEU A 73 14.58 11.47 -29.27
N GLU A 74 13.25 11.44 -29.12
CA GLU A 74 12.38 12.61 -29.27
C GLU A 74 12.73 13.72 -28.29
N VAL A 75 13.04 13.37 -27.04
CA VAL A 75 13.53 14.35 -26.06
C VAL A 75 14.88 14.91 -26.46
N LEU A 76 15.82 14.07 -26.92
CA LEU A 76 17.12 14.55 -27.40
C LEU A 76 16.99 15.48 -28.61
N ASP A 77 16.00 15.26 -29.49
CA ASP A 77 15.74 16.11 -30.65
C ASP A 77 15.30 17.54 -30.26
N GLN A 78 14.71 17.73 -29.08
CA GLN A 78 14.32 19.05 -28.57
C GLN A 78 15.51 19.93 -28.18
N TYR A 79 16.65 19.32 -27.83
CA TYR A 79 17.83 20.04 -27.32
C TYR A 79 19.06 19.93 -28.24
N VAL A 80 19.18 18.86 -29.02
CA VAL A 80 20.36 18.57 -29.85
C VAL A 80 19.98 18.50 -31.32
N ILE A 81 20.34 19.53 -32.07
CA ILE A 81 20.08 19.65 -33.50
C ILE A 81 21.09 18.79 -34.30
N GLY A 82 20.61 17.96 -35.23
CA GLY A 82 21.46 17.09 -36.05
C GLY A 82 21.88 15.79 -35.34
N GLN A 83 23.08 15.27 -35.60
CA GLN A 83 23.67 14.11 -34.88
C GLN A 83 22.78 12.85 -34.76
N ASN A 84 22.00 12.55 -35.81
CA ASN A 84 21.00 11.48 -35.80
C ASN A 84 21.56 10.10 -35.39
N ARG A 85 22.77 9.77 -35.87
CA ARG A 85 23.43 8.49 -35.53
C ARG A 85 23.79 8.42 -34.06
N ALA A 86 24.38 9.48 -33.51
CA ALA A 86 24.80 9.53 -32.11
C ALA A 86 23.59 9.47 -31.16
N LYS A 87 22.54 10.25 -31.43
CA LYS A 87 21.32 10.24 -30.59
C LYS A 87 20.64 8.87 -30.57
N ARG A 88 20.58 8.19 -31.71
CA ARG A 88 20.04 6.81 -31.78
C ARG A 88 20.88 5.84 -30.96
N THR A 89 22.20 5.89 -31.08
CA THR A 89 23.11 5.04 -30.30
C THR A 89 22.97 5.31 -28.80
N LEU A 90 22.92 6.58 -28.40
CA LEU A 90 22.75 6.98 -27.00
C LEU A 90 21.42 6.49 -26.43
N ALA A 91 20.32 6.71 -27.14
CA ALA A 91 18.99 6.30 -26.69
C ALA A 91 18.89 4.79 -26.43
N VAL A 92 19.44 3.97 -27.33
CA VAL A 92 19.47 2.51 -27.14
C VAL A 92 20.42 2.11 -26.00
N ALA A 93 21.59 2.73 -25.92
CA ALA A 93 22.57 2.43 -24.87
C ALA A 93 22.04 2.75 -23.47
N VAL A 94 21.43 3.94 -23.30
CA VAL A 94 20.85 4.40 -22.04
C VAL A 94 19.68 3.52 -21.63
N TYR A 95 18.75 3.22 -22.55
CA TYR A 95 17.64 2.29 -22.28
C TYR A 95 18.15 0.92 -21.79
N ASN A 96 19.12 0.34 -22.50
CA ASN A 96 19.68 -0.96 -22.11
C ASN A 96 20.46 -0.91 -20.79
N HIS A 97 21.11 0.21 -20.49
CA HIS A 97 21.81 0.42 -19.23
C HIS A 97 20.82 0.41 -18.06
N TYR A 98 19.76 1.23 -18.12
CA TYR A 98 18.75 1.27 -17.07
C TYR A 98 17.95 -0.03 -16.97
N LYS A 99 17.63 -0.67 -18.10
CA LYS A 99 16.98 -1.99 -18.10
C LYS A 99 17.80 -3.04 -17.34
N ARG A 100 19.14 -2.97 -17.46
CA ARG A 100 20.06 -3.85 -16.73
C ARG A 100 20.10 -3.53 -15.23
N ILE A 101 19.98 -2.26 -14.85
CA ILE A 101 19.92 -1.84 -13.44
C ILE A 101 18.61 -2.33 -12.81
N GLU A 102 17.46 -2.11 -13.46
CA GLU A 102 16.18 -2.59 -12.95
C GLU A 102 16.14 -4.11 -12.80
N SER A 103 16.70 -4.86 -13.78
CA SER A 103 16.78 -6.32 -13.66
C SER A 103 17.63 -6.81 -12.49
N ARG A 104 18.58 -5.99 -12.01
CA ARG A 104 19.39 -6.30 -10.84
C ARG A 104 18.71 -5.92 -9.52
N GLN A 105 17.76 -4.99 -9.54
CA GLN A 105 17.01 -4.58 -8.36
C GLN A 105 15.80 -5.48 -8.08
N LYS A 106 15.31 -6.18 -9.11
CA LYS A 106 14.20 -7.14 -8.99
C LYS A 106 14.63 -8.57 -8.57
N ASN A 107 15.93 -8.81 -8.44
CA ASN A 107 16.53 -10.07 -7.96
C ASN A 107 17.16 -9.85 -6.59
#